data_AF-M3IMS2-F1
#
_entry.id   AF-M3IMS2-F1
#
_cell.length_a   1.000
_cell.length_b   1.000
_cell.length_c   1.000
_cell.angle_alpha   90.00
_cell.angle_beta   90.00
_cell.angle_gamma   90.00
#
_symmetry.space_group_name_H-M   'P 1'
#
loop_
_entity.id
_entity.type
_entity.pdbx_description
1 polymer ?
#
loop_
_entity_poly.entity_id
_entity_poly.type
_entity_poly.pdbx_seq_one_letter_code
_entity_poly.pdbx_strand_id
1 'polypeptide(L)'
;MLKKETKFLEELNSPEKKIGLRATAYFTSKDKSVLSKDLKSQLTISLGENFLKDLEQNLKDKMLSPNNLLVKMEFSPLPEKMHREIFPFFKPGSYLKIRDILEGILFCQILREEWGLNQELKILNIQESLSTKEKELLENFREQQIKGLIQTLSDKDPGWAYSALVILARLHTIEESI
;
A
#
# COMPACT_ATOMS: atom_id res chain seq x y z
N MET A 1 -1.42 -22.61 17.62
CA MET A 1 -2.13 -21.70 16.70
C MET A 1 -1.47 -20.32 16.81
N LEU A 2 -0.18 -20.22 16.43
CA LEU A 2 0.73 -19.11 16.79
C LEU A 2 1.59 -18.63 15.60
N LYS A 3 1.32 -19.11 14.38
CA LYS A 3 2.16 -18.91 13.18
C LYS A 3 1.71 -17.77 12.26
N LYS A 4 0.49 -17.23 12.44
CA LYS A 4 -0.04 -16.15 11.60
C LYS A 4 0.24 -14.76 12.21
N GLU A 5 0.12 -14.63 13.53
CA GLU A 5 0.31 -13.38 14.26
C GLU A 5 1.78 -12.94 14.31
N THR A 6 2.70 -13.88 14.57
CA THR A 6 4.14 -13.63 14.49
C THR A 6 4.56 -13.18 13.10
N LYS A 7 3.91 -13.69 12.05
CA LYS A 7 4.17 -13.29 10.67
C LYS A 7 3.75 -11.86 10.35
N PHE A 8 2.59 -11.42 10.85
CA PHE A 8 2.14 -10.03 10.67
C PHE A 8 3.03 -9.03 11.42
N LEU A 9 3.48 -9.38 12.63
CA LEU A 9 4.41 -8.56 13.39
C LEU A 9 5.83 -8.57 12.80
N GLU A 10 6.27 -9.70 12.24
CA GLU A 10 7.51 -9.79 11.44
C GLU A 10 7.44 -8.89 10.18
N GLU A 11 6.29 -8.82 9.50
CA GLU A 11 6.04 -7.92 8.35
C GLU A 11 6.13 -6.42 8.73
N LEU A 12 5.69 -6.06 9.95
CA LEU A 12 5.74 -4.67 10.44
C LEU A 12 7.14 -4.24 10.89
N ASN A 13 7.90 -5.14 11.52
CA ASN A 13 9.24 -4.86 12.07
C ASN A 13 10.38 -4.97 11.04
N SER A 14 10.29 -5.87 10.05
CA SER A 14 11.32 -6.06 9.02
C SER A 14 10.70 -6.43 7.66
N PRO A 15 10.56 -5.47 6.72
CA PRO A 15 9.93 -5.71 5.41
C PRO A 15 10.73 -6.64 4.46
N GLU A 16 11.86 -7.19 4.89
CA GLU A 16 12.75 -8.01 4.04
C GLU A 16 12.28 -9.46 3.85
N LYS A 17 11.48 -10.01 4.77
CA LYS A 17 10.90 -11.35 4.60
C LYS A 17 9.55 -11.26 3.88
N LYS A 18 9.56 -11.57 2.58
CA LYS A 18 8.38 -11.76 1.72
C LYS A 18 7.45 -12.86 2.27
N ILE A 19 6.62 -12.54 3.25
CA ILE A 19 5.37 -13.24 3.48
C ILE A 19 4.38 -12.62 2.47
N GLY A 20 3.82 -13.46 1.61
CA GLY A 20 3.20 -13.06 0.35
C GLY A 20 1.82 -12.39 0.44
N LEU A 21 1.50 -11.70 1.54
CA LEU A 21 0.30 -10.88 1.62
C LEU A 21 0.56 -9.56 0.89
N ARG A 22 -0.20 -9.31 -0.17
CA ARG A 22 -0.10 -8.05 -0.91
C ARG A 22 -0.74 -6.95 -0.08
N ALA A 23 -0.17 -5.75 -0.10
CA ALA A 23 -0.73 -4.60 0.62
C ALA A 23 -2.20 -4.30 0.22
N THR A 24 -2.58 -4.68 -1.00
CA THR A 24 -3.95 -4.58 -1.50
C THR A 24 -4.95 -5.45 -0.72
N ALA A 25 -4.51 -6.55 -0.12
CA ALA A 25 -5.37 -7.48 0.61
C ALA A 25 -5.82 -6.96 1.98
N TYR A 26 -5.13 -5.94 2.52
CA TYR A 26 -5.48 -5.33 3.80
C TYR A 26 -6.80 -4.56 3.75
N PHE A 27 -7.29 -4.19 2.58
CA PHE A 27 -8.44 -3.30 2.43
C PHE A 27 -9.67 -4.04 1.90
N THR A 28 -10.86 -3.59 2.30
CA THR A 28 -12.15 -4.09 1.82
C THR A 28 -13.09 -2.93 1.54
N SER A 29 -13.85 -3.03 0.45
CA SER A 29 -14.91 -2.07 0.12
C SER A 29 -16.19 -2.27 0.95
N LYS A 30 -16.28 -3.36 1.73
CA LYS A 30 -17.45 -3.68 2.55
C LYS A 30 -17.58 -2.77 3.77
N ASP A 31 -16.45 -2.40 4.35
CA ASP A 31 -16.37 -1.58 5.56
C ASP A 31 -15.82 -0.20 5.20
N LYS A 32 -16.29 0.84 5.91
CA LYS A 32 -15.79 2.20 5.74
C LYS A 32 -14.97 2.65 6.93
N SER A 33 -13.89 3.38 6.68
CA SER A 33 -13.03 3.93 7.72
C SER A 33 -13.19 5.43 7.91
N VAL A 34 -13.28 5.84 9.17
CA VAL A 34 -13.39 7.25 9.59
C VAL A 34 -12.07 8.02 9.39
N LEU A 35 -10.92 7.33 9.42
CA LEU A 35 -9.57 7.87 9.19
C LEU A 35 -9.48 8.70 7.90
N SER A 36 -10.21 8.26 6.87
CA SER A 36 -10.13 8.80 5.52
C SER A 36 -10.38 10.31 5.46
N LYS A 37 -11.21 10.87 6.35
CA LYS A 37 -11.55 12.30 6.34
C LYS A 37 -10.40 13.17 6.83
N ASP A 38 -9.79 12.82 7.96
CA ASP A 38 -8.64 13.54 8.51
C ASP A 38 -7.41 13.40 7.59
N LEU A 39 -7.17 12.20 7.09
CA LEU A 39 -6.04 11.98 6.18
C LEU A 39 -6.19 12.76 4.87
N LYS A 40 -7.39 12.82 4.29
CA LYS A 40 -7.67 13.62 3.08
C LYS A 40 -7.42 15.11 3.32
N SER A 41 -7.79 15.65 4.48
CA SER A 41 -7.58 17.07 4.78
C SER A 41 -6.09 17.39 4.87
N GLN A 42 -5.30 16.54 5.54
CA GLN A 42 -3.85 16.70 5.65
C GLN A 42 -3.14 16.59 4.30
N LEU A 43 -3.56 15.63 3.46
CA LEU A 43 -3.05 15.50 2.09
C LEU A 43 -3.43 16.72 1.23
N THR A 44 -4.64 17.26 1.40
CA THR A 44 -5.08 18.48 0.69
C THR A 44 -4.24 19.69 1.07
N ILE A 45 -3.98 19.88 2.36
CA ILE A 45 -3.14 20.98 2.87
C ILE A 45 -1.70 20.86 2.34
N SER A 46 -1.15 19.65 2.29
CA SER A 46 0.27 19.43 2.00
C SER A 46 0.59 19.29 0.51
N LEU A 47 -0.30 18.66 -0.26
CA LEU A 47 -0.07 18.31 -1.67
C LEU A 47 -1.02 19.03 -2.65
N GLY A 48 -2.05 19.71 -2.14
CA GLY A 48 -3.04 20.45 -2.91
C GLY A 48 -4.39 19.74 -3.05
N GLU A 49 -5.44 20.54 -3.20
CA GLU A 49 -6.85 20.10 -3.19
C GLU A 49 -7.20 19.05 -4.25
N ASN A 50 -6.63 19.18 -5.45
CA ASN A 50 -6.89 18.25 -6.55
C ASN A 50 -5.87 17.12 -6.67
N PHE A 51 -4.87 17.05 -5.77
CA PHE A 51 -3.75 16.12 -5.91
C PHE A 51 -4.17 14.66 -6.12
N LEU A 52 -5.08 14.14 -5.29
CA LEU A 52 -5.51 12.75 -5.38
C LEU A 52 -6.24 12.45 -6.69
N LYS A 53 -7.07 13.41 -7.14
CA LYS A 53 -7.82 13.28 -8.40
C LYS A 53 -6.87 13.32 -9.60
N ASP A 54 -5.91 14.25 -9.58
CA ASP A 54 -4.90 14.39 -10.62
C ASP A 54 -3.98 13.17 -10.64
N LEU A 55 -3.61 12.63 -9.48
CA LEU A 55 -2.83 11.40 -9.37
C LEU A 55 -3.58 10.21 -9.97
N GLU A 56 -4.84 9.99 -9.58
CA GLU A 56 -5.67 8.90 -10.10
C GLU A 56 -5.81 8.99 -11.62
N GLN A 57 -6.09 10.19 -12.15
CA GLN A 57 -6.26 10.42 -13.58
C GLN A 57 -4.95 10.17 -14.33
N ASN A 58 -3.83 10.74 -13.86
CA ASN A 58 -2.52 10.54 -14.48
C ASN A 58 -2.11 9.06 -14.52
N LEU A 59 -2.43 8.29 -13.48
CA LEU A 59 -2.17 6.85 -13.45
C LEU A 59 -3.06 6.08 -14.43
N LYS A 60 -4.34 6.44 -14.52
CA LYS A 60 -5.27 5.87 -15.53
C LYS A 60 -4.83 6.19 -16.95
N ASP A 61 -4.41 7.43 -17.22
CA ASP A 61 -3.95 7.84 -18.54
C ASP A 61 -2.68 7.09 -18.95
N LYS A 62 -1.73 6.91 -18.02
CA LYS A 62 -0.54 6.05 -18.24
C LYS A 62 -0.95 4.63 -18.59
N MET A 63 -1.94 4.08 -17.89
CA MET A 63 -2.44 2.73 -18.09
C MET A 63 -3.23 2.55 -19.38
N LEU A 64 -4.00 3.56 -19.82
CA LEU A 64 -4.85 3.50 -21.01
C LEU A 64 -4.17 4.04 -22.27
N SER A 65 -2.97 4.61 -22.14
CA SER A 65 -2.25 5.17 -23.28
C SER A 65 -2.00 4.10 -24.36
N PRO A 66 -2.16 4.44 -25.66
CA PRO A 66 -1.97 3.49 -26.76
C PRO A 66 -0.53 2.98 -26.86
N ASN A 67 0.41 3.62 -26.17
CA ASN A 67 1.82 3.25 -26.10
C ASN A 67 2.20 2.64 -24.74
N ASN A 68 1.22 2.14 -23.96
CA ASN A 68 1.43 1.62 -22.62
C ASN A 68 2.34 0.36 -22.64
N LEU A 69 2.90 0.07 -21.47
CA LEU A 69 3.78 -1.07 -21.30
C LEU A 69 3.08 -2.43 -21.43
N LEU A 70 1.74 -2.47 -21.28
CA LEU A 70 0.90 -3.67 -21.45
C LEU A 70 0.81 -4.11 -22.92
N VAL A 71 0.60 -3.16 -23.82
CA VAL A 71 0.54 -3.36 -25.28
C VAL A 71 1.91 -3.81 -25.80
N LYS A 72 2.99 -3.38 -25.13
CA LYS A 72 4.38 -3.80 -25.40
C LYS A 72 4.85 -4.95 -24.52
N MET A 73 3.97 -5.63 -23.77
CA MET A 73 4.38 -6.83 -23.04
C MET A 73 4.63 -7.97 -24.03
N GLU A 74 5.85 -8.02 -24.53
CA GLU A 74 6.38 -9.22 -25.14
C GLU A 74 6.74 -10.18 -24.01
N PHE A 75 6.00 -11.29 -23.92
CA PHE A 75 6.47 -12.42 -23.16
C PHE A 75 7.71 -12.94 -23.89
N SER A 76 8.87 -12.86 -23.25
CA SER A 76 10.07 -13.51 -23.77
C SER A 76 9.70 -14.95 -24.14
N PRO A 77 9.97 -15.41 -25.39
CA PRO A 77 9.69 -16.79 -25.75
C PRO A 77 10.39 -17.71 -24.76
N LEU A 78 9.76 -18.85 -24.47
CA LEU A 78 10.40 -19.88 -23.65
C LEU A 78 11.76 -20.22 -24.29
N PRO A 79 12.85 -20.24 -23.51
CA PRO A 79 14.14 -20.64 -24.05
C PRO A 79 14.04 -22.06 -24.63
N GLU A 80 14.69 -22.31 -25.76
CA GLU A 80 14.73 -23.65 -26.36
C GLU A 80 15.43 -24.68 -25.45
N LYS A 81 16.31 -24.23 -24.55
CA LYS A 81 17.00 -25.07 -23.56
C LYS A 81 17.02 -24.39 -22.19
N MET A 82 16.58 -25.12 -21.17
CA MET A 82 16.68 -24.67 -19.78
C MET A 82 18.12 -24.87 -19.27
N HIS A 83 18.85 -23.77 -19.11
CA HIS A 83 20.15 -23.77 -18.43
C HIS A 83 19.98 -23.28 -17.00
N ARG A 84 20.61 -23.99 -16.04
CA ARG A 84 20.56 -23.68 -14.61
C ARG A 84 21.06 -22.26 -14.28
N GLU A 85 21.93 -21.73 -15.13
CA GLU A 85 22.54 -20.39 -15.03
C GLU A 85 21.70 -19.28 -15.66
N ILE A 86 20.67 -19.63 -16.44
CA ILE A 86 19.75 -18.69 -17.14
C ILE A 86 18.38 -18.68 -16.43
N PHE A 87 18.25 -19.40 -15.32
CA PHE A 87 17.07 -19.43 -14.48
C PHE A 87 17.15 -18.31 -13.41
N PRO A 88 16.14 -17.42 -13.22
CA PRO A 88 14.80 -17.41 -13.79
C PRO A 88 14.62 -16.36 -14.90
N PHE A 89 13.86 -16.72 -15.94
CA PHE A 89 13.48 -15.86 -17.08
C PHE A 89 12.57 -14.66 -16.74
N PHE A 90 12.49 -14.26 -15.47
CA PHE A 90 11.84 -13.03 -15.08
C PHE A 90 12.90 -11.96 -14.86
N LYS A 91 13.42 -11.36 -15.94
CA LYS A 91 13.76 -9.93 -15.82
C LYS A 91 12.50 -9.28 -15.27
N PRO A 92 12.55 -8.52 -14.16
CA PRO A 92 11.37 -7.82 -13.67
C PRO A 92 11.01 -6.78 -14.72
N GLY A 93 10.25 -7.20 -15.73
CA GLY A 93 9.95 -6.41 -16.91
C GLY A 93 8.95 -5.32 -16.56
N SER A 94 8.31 -4.79 -17.59
CA SER A 94 7.15 -3.89 -17.56
C SER A 94 6.15 -4.14 -16.42
N TYR A 95 6.03 -5.38 -15.96
CA TYR A 95 5.21 -5.80 -14.83
C TYR A 95 5.39 -4.95 -13.56
N LEU A 96 6.62 -4.61 -13.14
CA LEU A 96 6.80 -3.83 -11.91
C LEU A 96 6.17 -2.43 -12.02
N LYS A 97 6.33 -1.78 -13.18
CA LYS A 97 5.73 -0.47 -13.44
C LYS A 97 4.21 -0.55 -13.53
N ILE A 98 3.68 -1.58 -14.19
CA ILE A 98 2.23 -1.81 -14.29
C ILE A 98 1.63 -2.05 -12.90
N ARG A 99 2.30 -2.87 -12.07
CA ARG A 99 1.87 -3.15 -10.71
C ARG A 99 1.82 -1.88 -9.87
N ASP A 100 2.89 -1.08 -9.90
CA ASP A 100 2.97 0.17 -9.14
C ASP A 100 1.87 1.16 -9.58
N ILE A 101 1.53 1.22 -10.87
CA ILE A 101 0.40 2.01 -11.39
C ILE A 101 -0.94 1.50 -10.82
N LEU A 102 -1.18 0.19 -10.89
CA LEU A 102 -2.43 -0.42 -10.40
C LEU A 102 -2.59 -0.25 -8.89
N GLU A 103 -1.52 -0.44 -8.13
CA GLU A 103 -1.48 -0.20 -6.69
C GLU A 103 -1.76 1.27 -6.37
N GLY A 104 -1.24 2.21 -7.18
CA GLY A 104 -1.47 3.64 -7.00
C GLY A 104 -2.92 4.05 -7.30
N ILE A 105 -3.54 3.46 -8.32
CA ILE A 105 -4.98 3.65 -8.60
C ILE A 105 -5.81 3.12 -7.44
N LEU A 106 -5.48 1.93 -6.92
CA LEU A 106 -6.17 1.34 -5.78
C LEU A 106 -6.04 2.22 -4.54
N PHE A 107 -4.85 2.76 -4.26
CA PHE A 107 -4.63 3.70 -3.16
C PHE A 107 -5.58 4.91 -3.25
N CYS A 108 -5.69 5.52 -4.44
CA CYS A 108 -6.61 6.64 -4.67
C CYS A 108 -8.07 6.21 -4.43
N GLN A 109 -8.44 5.01 -4.90
CA GLN A 109 -9.79 4.47 -4.72
C GLN A 109 -10.13 4.23 -3.25
N ILE A 110 -9.22 3.61 -2.49
CA ILE A 110 -9.36 3.35 -1.05
C ILE A 110 -9.65 4.67 -0.32
N LEU A 111 -8.85 5.70 -0.56
CA LEU A 111 -9.07 6.99 0.07
C LEU A 111 -10.41 7.59 -0.37
N ARG A 112 -10.70 7.64 -1.67
CA ARG A 112 -11.92 8.25 -2.20
C ARG A 112 -13.18 7.60 -1.64
N GLU A 113 -13.26 6.28 -1.67
CA GLU A 113 -14.42 5.49 -1.25
C GLU A 113 -14.40 5.14 0.25
N GLU A 114 -13.32 5.52 0.94
CA GLU A 114 -13.12 5.37 2.38
C GLU A 114 -13.09 3.91 2.84
N TRP A 115 -12.43 3.04 2.08
CA TRP A 115 -12.35 1.61 2.41
C TRP A 115 -11.68 1.37 3.77
N GLY A 116 -12.18 0.40 4.51
CA GLY A 116 -11.65 -0.03 5.80
C GLY A 116 -10.71 -1.23 5.70
N LEU A 117 -10.13 -1.61 6.84
CA LEU A 117 -9.33 -2.82 6.97
C LEU A 117 -10.21 -4.08 6.88
N ASN A 118 -9.70 -5.09 6.20
CA ASN A 118 -10.33 -6.40 6.12
C ASN A 118 -10.32 -7.07 7.50
N GLN A 119 -11.51 -7.34 8.04
CA GLN A 119 -11.72 -7.97 9.36
C GLN A 119 -10.99 -9.30 9.52
N GLU A 120 -10.84 -10.08 8.44
CA GLU A 120 -10.14 -11.38 8.47
C GLU A 120 -8.64 -11.24 8.76
N LEU A 121 -8.08 -10.05 8.53
CA LEU A 121 -6.68 -9.73 8.75
C LEU A 121 -6.45 -8.89 10.01
N LYS A 122 -7.53 -8.51 10.71
CA LYS A 122 -7.41 -7.77 11.96
C LYS A 122 -6.97 -8.68 13.09
N ILE A 123 -6.07 -8.17 13.92
CA ILE A 123 -5.69 -8.81 15.17
C ILE A 123 -6.58 -8.23 16.28
N LEU A 124 -7.71 -8.88 16.52
CA LEU A 124 -8.63 -8.53 17.61
C LEU A 124 -8.12 -9.12 18.93
N ASN A 125 -7.09 -8.52 19.52
CA ASN A 125 -6.59 -9.00 20.82
C ASN A 125 -6.28 -7.90 21.84
N ILE A 126 -6.91 -6.73 21.69
CA ILE A 126 -6.84 -5.68 22.70
C ILE A 126 -7.85 -6.05 23.81
N GLN A 127 -7.42 -6.84 24.77
CA GLN A 127 -8.22 -7.17 25.96
C GLN A 127 -8.08 -6.10 27.06
N GLU A 128 -7.04 -5.25 27.00
CA GLU A 128 -6.76 -4.19 27.96
C GLU A 128 -6.73 -2.82 27.28
N SER A 129 -7.33 -1.81 27.92
CA SER A 129 -7.28 -0.43 27.43
C SER A 129 -5.86 0.11 27.46
N LEU A 130 -5.44 0.77 26.38
CA LEU A 130 -4.12 1.41 26.30
C LEU A 130 -3.91 2.41 27.44
N SER A 131 -2.71 2.40 28.02
CA SER A 131 -2.27 3.42 28.97
C SER A 131 -2.06 4.78 28.28
N THR A 132 -2.05 5.86 29.05
CA THR A 132 -1.83 7.23 28.52
C THR A 132 -0.53 7.34 27.73
N LYS A 133 0.53 6.66 28.19
CA LYS A 133 1.84 6.69 27.52
C LYS A 133 1.82 5.92 26.19
N GLU A 134 1.11 4.80 26.12
CA GLU A 134 0.96 4.03 24.88
C GLU A 134 0.14 4.81 23.85
N LYS A 135 -0.92 5.48 24.29
CA LYS A 135 -1.69 6.39 23.41
C LYS A 135 -0.82 7.50 22.86
N GLU A 136 -0.02 8.16 23.70
CA GLU A 136 0.90 9.22 23.25
C GLU A 136 1.94 8.70 22.25
N LEU A 137 2.48 7.50 22.46
CA LEU A 137 3.42 6.88 21.51
C LEU A 137 2.74 6.52 20.17
N LEU A 138 1.50 6.04 20.20
CA LEU A 138 0.72 5.73 19.00
C LEU A 138 0.36 6.99 18.21
N GLU A 139 -0.01 8.07 18.88
CA GLU A 139 -0.27 9.37 18.22
C GLU A 139 1.00 9.93 17.58
N ASN A 140 2.12 9.91 18.30
CA ASN A 140 3.42 10.30 17.73
C ASN A 140 3.78 9.44 16.51
N PHE A 141 3.54 8.13 16.58
CA PHE A 141 3.78 7.23 15.46
C PHE A 141 2.84 7.51 14.28
N ARG A 142 1.56 7.82 14.54
CA ARG A 142 0.56 8.24 13.56
C ARG A 142 1.05 9.46 12.78
N GLU A 143 1.51 10.50 13.48
CA GLU A 143 2.06 11.70 12.83
C GLU A 143 3.27 11.39 11.93
N GLN A 144 4.17 10.52 12.38
CA GLN A 144 5.33 10.11 11.57
C GLN A 144 4.91 9.30 10.34
N GLN A 145 3.92 8.42 10.46
CA GLN A 145 3.36 7.70 9.31
C GLN A 145 2.74 8.68 8.30
N ILE A 146 2.02 9.72 8.75
CA ILE A 146 1.43 10.71 7.84
C ILE A 146 2.51 11.51 7.11
N LYS A 147 3.54 11.98 7.82
CA LYS A 147 4.69 12.68 7.20
C LYS A 147 5.39 11.77 6.17
N GLY A 148 5.60 10.50 6.51
CA GLY A 148 6.17 9.50 5.61
C GLY A 148 5.31 9.25 4.38
N LEU A 149 3.98 9.24 4.53
CA LEU A 149 3.04 9.11 3.40
C LEU A 149 3.16 10.31 2.45
N ILE A 150 3.14 11.53 2.99
CA ILE A 150 3.28 12.77 2.20
C ILE A 150 4.58 12.76 1.41
N GLN A 151 5.69 12.39 2.05
CA GLN A 151 6.99 12.28 1.38
C GLN A 151 6.96 11.24 0.26
N THR A 152 6.44 10.03 0.54
CA THR A 152 6.30 8.94 -0.44
C THR A 152 5.49 9.37 -1.66
N LEU A 153 4.38 10.10 -1.43
CA LEU A 153 3.52 10.61 -2.50
C LEU A 153 4.14 11.77 -3.28
N SER A 154 5.08 12.50 -2.68
CA SER A 154 5.80 13.60 -3.32
C SER A 154 6.92 13.09 -4.21
N ASP A 155 7.79 12.22 -3.67
CA ASP A 155 8.98 11.73 -4.37
C ASP A 155 8.62 10.75 -5.50
N LYS A 156 7.61 9.90 -5.26
CA LYS A 156 7.14 8.87 -6.21
C LYS A 156 8.26 7.98 -6.75
N ASP A 157 9.19 7.59 -5.87
CA ASP A 157 10.23 6.61 -6.17
C ASP A 157 9.64 5.27 -6.64
N PRO A 158 10.38 4.44 -7.41
CA PRO A 158 9.87 3.16 -7.89
C PRO A 158 9.33 2.27 -6.75
N GLY A 159 8.05 1.90 -6.81
CA GLY A 159 7.39 1.12 -5.74
C GLY A 159 6.70 1.97 -4.68
N TRP A 160 6.60 3.29 -4.86
CA TRP A 160 5.93 4.21 -3.94
C TRP A 160 4.49 3.78 -3.63
N ALA A 161 3.77 3.18 -4.58
CA ALA A 161 2.36 2.85 -4.39
C ALA A 161 2.18 1.73 -3.37
N TYR A 162 3.03 0.71 -3.42
CA TYR A 162 3.08 -0.32 -2.40
C TYR A 162 3.39 0.28 -1.02
N SER A 163 4.41 1.13 -0.93
CA SER A 163 4.77 1.81 0.32
C SER A 163 3.64 2.65 0.87
N ALA A 164 2.94 3.40 0.01
CA ALA A 164 1.77 4.20 0.39
C ALA A 164 0.61 3.34 0.92
N LEU A 165 0.33 2.20 0.29
CA LEU A 165 -0.68 1.24 0.78
C LEU A 165 -0.31 0.65 2.14
N VAL A 166 0.97 0.33 2.37
CA VAL A 166 1.45 -0.18 3.67
C VAL A 166 1.32 0.88 4.76
N ILE A 167 1.76 2.12 4.48
CA ILE A 167 1.63 3.23 5.43
C ILE A 167 0.15 3.48 5.74
N LEU A 168 -0.71 3.45 4.72
CA LEU A 168 -2.15 3.60 4.91
C LEU A 168 -2.72 2.50 5.82
N ALA A 169 -2.36 1.23 5.58
CA ALA A 169 -2.82 0.12 6.42
C ALA A 169 -2.38 0.29 7.88
N ARG A 170 -1.14 0.76 8.12
CA ARG A 170 -0.65 1.08 9.47
C ARG A 170 -1.48 2.18 10.12
N LEU A 171 -1.79 3.25 9.39
CA LEU A 171 -2.64 4.34 9.91
C LEU A 171 -4.03 3.83 10.32
N HIS A 172 -4.65 2.95 9.52
CA HIS A 172 -5.93 2.34 9.92
C HIS A 172 -5.79 1.48 11.18
N THR A 173 -4.73 0.70 11.31
CA THR A 173 -4.51 -0.12 12.51
C THR A 173 -4.32 0.75 13.75
N ILE A 174 -3.60 1.87 13.62
CA ILE A 174 -3.42 2.84 14.73
C ILE A 174 -4.76 3.45 15.13
N GLU A 175 -5.55 3.91 14.15
CA GLU A 175 -6.86 4.51 14.39
C GLU A 175 -7.84 3.53 15.06
N GLU A 176 -7.77 2.24 14.73
CA GLU A 176 -8.59 1.22 15.40
C GLU A 176 -8.10 0.86 16.81
N SER A 177 -6.86 1.23 17.16
CA SER A 177 -6.26 0.91 18.46
C SER A 177 -6.44 2.01 19.51
N ILE A 178 -6.60 3.28 19.10
CA ILE A 178 -6.65 4.48 19.98
C ILE A 178 -8.05 4.68 20.59
#